data_AF-A0A8T6EHV6-F1
#
_entry.id   AF-A0A8T6EHV6-F1
#
_cell.length_a   1.000
_cell.length_b   1.000
_cell.length_c   1.000
_cell.angle_alpha   90.00
_cell.angle_beta   90.00
_cell.angle_gamma   90.00
#
_symmetry.space_group_name_H-M   'P 1'
#
loop_
_entity.id
_entity.type
_entity.pdbx_description
1 polymer ?
#
loop_
_entity_poly.entity_id
_entity_poly.type
_entity_poly.pdbx_seq_one_letter_code
_entity_poly.pdbx_strand_id
1 'polypeptide(L)'
;MCIFIIGSLIVGEAFPIVEQAFFSFVVGTERPKPQDLSTSANEEIDVVPTNLSNLLEEHKSLYEMSVFVRRVLDSKSEDQLWDLWNRIHEIDDSRIRSVVNQNFVSRFATTSPQKTLNKILSISETQREVLLKTFFGALADENFRDSLSFLSFLNEKDERIALQTILIAHAELSEDQQLEIARQYGHSAVVFDVYRYHLLSLAELNSKAAMTTVAGDLLSNRTHPGMLDLFETIMKYWIDLYGTEAIAQIRSLPAETKYLGLQIGLLHYAQTDPRLAVELAQEQSGQFSDFLLTEVFRTWGASEPVSALEFLTKSDKLNSNFQLFEVLTISWAQHDPQGLLEQMPNLPEALHARATLRALKSLAVESPEEVVLLLDQVNTESKLHVARTIVEYWAQSDLDQTLSWIDSEFSGSDRHSLIRVVLLNIATTSPERAIKLARTEPTGFFEPGLEFEVIDQLARTDVKQAKAMLPFVRDGVTKLSSFGVVGFALVRRQEISEAFALGVELPEKMRDSYNGGLVGDWSIHDAWGLYQAIDTLPTEKSKSRAAVWLLGSHRDSELFSDEEIIHIRSFLSEADTRAVNFQSP
;
A
#
# COMPACT_ATOMS: atom_id res chain seq x y z
N MET A 1 33.16 -11.36 19.46
CA MET A 1 33.70 -10.37 18.49
C MET A 1 33.52 -10.79 17.02
N CYS A 2 33.20 -12.05 16.68
CA CYS A 2 32.86 -12.47 15.30
C CYS A 2 31.36 -12.77 15.05
N ILE A 3 30.45 -12.35 15.93
CA ILE A 3 28.99 -12.59 15.78
C ILE A 3 28.23 -11.33 15.35
N PHE A 4 28.88 -10.16 15.31
CA PHE A 4 28.21 -8.87 15.10
C PHE A 4 28.19 -8.35 13.64
N ILE A 5 28.72 -9.08 12.66
CA ILE A 5 28.99 -8.52 11.30
C ILE A 5 28.11 -9.14 10.19
N ILE A 6 27.34 -10.20 10.43
CA ILE A 6 26.64 -10.90 9.33
C ILE A 6 25.18 -10.44 9.14
N GLY A 7 24.58 -9.71 10.08
CA GLY A 7 23.16 -9.28 9.99
C GLY A 7 22.86 -8.06 9.10
N SER A 8 23.87 -7.38 8.55
CA SER A 8 23.69 -6.05 7.94
C SER A 8 23.59 -6.02 6.41
N LEU A 9 23.42 -7.17 5.74
CA LEU A 9 23.53 -7.22 4.27
C LEU A 9 22.31 -7.73 3.49
N ILE A 10 21.24 -8.26 4.11
CA ILE A 10 20.11 -8.81 3.33
C ILE A 10 18.78 -8.67 4.08
N VAL A 11 18.20 -7.46 4.14
CA VAL A 11 16.73 -7.23 4.13
C VAL A 11 16.52 -5.80 3.61
N GLY A 12 16.16 -5.67 2.33
CA GLY A 12 15.57 -4.44 1.81
C GLY A 12 14.20 -4.26 2.43
N GLU A 13 13.94 -3.06 2.95
CA GLU A 13 12.69 -2.64 3.60
C GLU A 13 12.43 -3.19 5.02
N ALA A 14 13.36 -2.93 5.95
CA ALA A 14 13.06 -2.69 7.36
C ALA A 14 14.22 -1.89 8.00
N PHE A 15 14.01 -0.60 8.31
CA PHE A 15 15.00 0.27 8.96
C PHE A 15 14.27 1.22 9.95
N PRO A 16 14.75 1.49 11.20
CA PRO A 16 15.78 0.83 12.01
C PRO A 16 15.36 0.70 13.51
N ILE A 17 15.08 -0.51 14.01
CA ILE A 17 14.89 -0.70 15.47
C ILE A 17 16.23 -0.99 16.18
N VAL A 18 17.28 -1.41 15.45
CA VAL A 18 18.54 -1.94 16.01
C VAL A 18 19.74 -1.01 15.87
N GLU A 19 19.78 -0.07 14.90
CA GLU A 19 20.81 1.00 14.93
C GLU A 19 20.55 2.02 16.07
N GLN A 20 19.30 2.17 16.51
CA GLN A 20 18.94 3.08 17.61
C GLN A 20 19.32 2.56 18.99
N ALA A 21 19.24 1.24 19.21
CA ALA A 21 19.92 0.61 20.35
C ALA A 21 21.45 0.79 20.27
N PHE A 22 22.02 1.10 19.10
CA PHE A 22 23.48 1.22 18.94
C PHE A 22 24.03 2.61 19.30
N PHE A 23 23.19 3.64 19.29
CA PHE A 23 23.50 4.91 19.95
C PHE A 23 23.13 4.95 21.43
N SER A 24 22.57 3.87 22.00
CA SER A 24 22.32 3.77 23.46
C SER A 24 23.59 3.97 24.32
N PHE A 25 24.77 4.00 23.69
CA PHE A 25 26.03 3.85 24.41
C PHE A 25 27.08 4.91 24.10
N VAL A 26 26.98 5.70 23.01
CA VAL A 26 28.15 6.44 22.50
C VAL A 26 28.68 7.53 23.45
N VAL A 27 28.01 7.87 24.56
CA VAL A 27 28.66 8.51 25.74
C VAL A 27 28.57 7.67 27.03
N GLY A 28 27.54 6.84 27.17
CA GLY A 28 26.93 6.62 28.49
C GLY A 28 27.25 5.31 29.18
N THR A 29 27.98 4.39 28.57
CA THR A 29 28.24 3.09 29.21
C THR A 29 29.67 2.63 28.83
N GLU A 30 30.35 1.89 29.70
CA GLU A 30 31.80 1.56 29.75
C GLU A 30 32.82 2.41 28.94
N ARG A 31 33.54 3.32 29.62
CA ARG A 31 34.76 4.00 29.10
C ARG A 31 35.89 2.98 28.83
N PRO A 32 36.33 2.75 27.58
CA PRO A 32 37.63 2.14 27.34
C PRO A 32 38.71 3.19 27.64
N LYS A 33 39.76 2.82 28.40
CA LYS A 33 40.88 3.72 28.66
C LYS A 33 41.52 4.15 27.33
N PRO A 34 41.79 5.45 27.11
CA PRO A 34 42.42 5.91 25.87
C PRO A 34 43.86 5.39 25.84
N GLN A 35 44.13 4.42 24.97
CA GLN A 35 45.49 4.11 24.53
C GLN A 35 45.73 4.84 23.20
N ASP A 36 46.73 5.72 23.22
CA ASP A 36 47.46 6.30 22.10
C ASP A 36 46.67 6.90 20.94
N LEU A 37 46.14 8.11 21.16
CA LEU A 37 45.98 9.10 20.09
C LEU A 37 46.95 10.25 20.36
N SER A 38 48.07 10.21 19.64
CA SER A 38 49.25 11.07 19.79
C SER A 38 49.01 12.53 19.39
N THR A 39 49.13 13.43 20.37
CA THR A 39 49.91 14.69 20.39
C THR A 39 49.81 15.77 19.30
N SER A 40 49.08 15.65 18.18
CA SER A 40 49.03 16.73 17.17
C SER A 40 47.82 17.68 17.25
N ALA A 41 46.81 17.40 18.10
CA ALA A 41 45.54 18.13 18.13
C ALA A 41 45.40 19.18 19.26
N ASN A 42 46.43 19.36 20.10
CA ASN A 42 46.33 20.19 21.30
C ASN A 42 46.58 21.70 21.05
N GLU A 43 47.02 22.11 19.85
CA GLU A 43 47.40 23.52 19.60
C GLU A 43 46.31 24.40 18.95
N GLU A 44 45.16 23.85 18.50
CA GLU A 44 44.15 24.63 17.75
C GLU A 44 42.84 24.94 18.49
N ILE A 45 42.67 24.52 19.75
CA ILE A 45 41.38 24.56 20.45
C ILE A 45 41.01 25.98 20.97
N ASP A 46 41.97 26.91 21.01
CA ASP A 46 41.81 28.25 21.63
C ASP A 46 41.29 29.35 20.67
N VAL A 47 41.16 29.07 19.37
CA VAL A 47 40.65 30.03 18.38
C VAL A 47 39.27 29.58 17.93
N VAL A 48 38.25 30.47 18.01
CA VAL A 48 36.92 30.22 17.44
C VAL A 48 37.10 29.92 15.94
N PRO A 49 36.89 28.67 15.47
CA PRO A 49 37.07 28.39 14.07
C PRO A 49 35.98 29.11 13.30
N THR A 50 36.37 29.89 12.31
CA THR A 50 35.42 30.64 11.49
C THR A 50 34.58 29.71 10.61
N ASN A 51 34.96 28.43 10.47
CA ASN A 51 34.25 27.45 9.67
C ASN A 51 34.30 26.06 10.34
N LEU A 52 33.16 25.60 10.86
CA LEU A 52 33.03 24.29 11.52
C LEU A 52 33.15 23.13 10.51
N SER A 53 32.83 23.38 9.23
CA SER A 53 32.87 22.37 8.16
C SER A 53 34.29 21.88 7.88
N ASN A 54 35.26 22.80 7.79
CA ASN A 54 36.66 22.47 7.48
C ASN A 54 37.32 21.58 8.53
N LEU A 55 36.96 21.72 9.80
CA LEU A 55 37.47 20.89 10.90
C LEU A 55 36.88 19.48 10.93
N LEU A 56 35.67 19.31 10.37
CA LEU A 56 34.99 18.02 10.34
C LEU A 56 35.39 17.19 9.13
N GLU A 57 35.86 17.82 8.05
CA GLU A 57 36.36 17.14 6.83
C GLU A 57 37.61 16.28 7.07
N GLU A 58 38.39 16.55 8.13
CA GLU A 58 39.60 15.77 8.47
C GLU A 58 39.31 14.42 9.15
N HIS A 59 38.07 14.21 9.61
CA HIS A 59 37.66 12.99 10.31
C HIS A 59 37.05 11.95 9.36
N LYS A 60 37.50 10.70 9.45
CA LYS A 60 37.13 9.64 8.49
C LYS A 60 35.82 8.94 8.83
N SER A 61 35.30 9.12 10.04
CA SER A 61 34.04 8.50 10.49
C SER A 61 33.16 9.45 11.30
N LEU A 62 31.84 9.20 11.28
CA LEU A 62 30.87 9.93 12.09
C LEU A 62 31.14 9.81 13.60
N TYR A 63 31.77 8.71 14.04
CA TYR A 63 32.19 8.52 15.42
C TYR A 63 33.31 9.48 15.82
N GLU A 64 34.37 9.56 15.01
CA GLU A 64 35.48 10.49 15.23
C GLU A 64 34.99 11.94 15.28
N MET A 65 34.08 12.31 14.37
CA MET A 65 33.42 13.62 14.36
C MET A 65 32.64 13.86 15.65
N SER A 66 31.83 12.90 16.11
CA SER A 66 31.06 13.03 17.36
C SER A 66 31.96 13.24 18.58
N VAL A 67 33.06 12.49 18.68
CA VAL A 67 34.04 12.64 19.75
C VAL A 67 34.73 14.01 19.70
N PHE A 68 35.11 14.47 18.51
CA PHE A 68 35.71 15.80 18.33
C PHE A 68 34.74 16.90 18.74
N VAL A 69 33.50 16.87 18.24
CA VAL A 69 32.46 17.85 18.58
C VAL A 69 32.28 17.93 20.09
N ARG A 70 32.19 16.80 20.81
CA ARG A 70 32.07 16.82 22.27
C ARG A 70 33.24 17.49 22.98
N ARG A 71 34.48 17.25 22.53
CA ARG A 71 35.65 17.96 23.11
C ARG A 71 35.54 19.47 22.87
N VAL A 72 35.07 19.89 21.70
CA VAL A 72 34.80 21.31 21.42
C VAL A 72 33.72 21.84 22.36
N LEU A 73 32.62 21.09 22.55
CA LEU A 73 31.54 21.42 23.49
C LEU A 73 32.04 21.58 24.94
N ASP A 74 32.97 20.74 25.37
CA ASP A 74 33.53 20.79 26.73
C ASP A 74 34.50 21.97 26.95
N SER A 75 35.06 22.53 25.87
CA SER A 75 36.11 23.57 25.91
C SER A 75 35.61 25.02 25.83
N LYS A 76 34.29 25.23 25.68
CA LYS A 76 33.70 26.54 25.31
C LYS A 76 32.63 26.99 26.30
N SER A 77 32.38 28.31 26.37
CA SER A 77 31.28 28.85 27.17
C SER A 77 29.93 28.61 26.49
N GLU A 78 28.84 28.62 27.27
CA GLU A 78 27.49 28.37 26.75
C GLU A 78 27.10 29.34 25.61
N ASP A 79 27.43 30.63 25.74
CA ASP A 79 27.15 31.64 24.71
C ASP A 79 27.88 31.35 23.40
N GLN A 80 29.15 30.92 23.48
CA GLN A 80 29.94 30.53 22.31
C GLN A 80 29.34 29.31 21.61
N LEU A 81 28.86 28.34 22.40
CA LEU A 81 28.23 27.14 21.86
C LEU A 81 26.88 27.41 21.20
N TRP A 82 26.11 28.36 21.75
CA TRP A 82 24.85 28.79 21.13
C TRP A 82 25.09 29.48 19.78
N ASP A 83 26.12 30.33 19.68
CA ASP A 83 26.51 30.96 18.43
C ASP A 83 26.91 29.92 17.37
N LEU A 84 27.76 28.97 17.77
CA LEU A 84 28.17 27.86 16.90
C LEU A 84 26.97 27.03 16.43
N TRP A 85 26.03 26.71 17.33
CA TRP A 85 24.86 25.95 16.94
C TRP A 85 23.92 26.74 16.01
N ASN A 86 23.86 28.07 16.09
CA ASN A 86 23.06 28.88 15.18
C ASN A 86 23.65 28.92 13.75
N ARG A 87 24.95 28.74 13.65
CA ARG A 87 25.72 28.70 12.41
C ARG A 87 25.79 27.30 11.77
N ILE A 88 25.07 26.32 12.31
CA ILE A 88 25.08 24.94 11.80
C ILE A 88 24.59 24.79 10.35
N HIS A 89 23.86 25.79 9.84
CA HIS A 89 23.43 25.84 8.45
C HIS A 89 24.60 26.04 7.47
N GLU A 90 25.78 26.47 7.95
CA GLU A 90 27.03 26.61 7.18
C GLU A 90 27.68 25.25 6.85
N ILE A 91 27.16 24.13 7.40
CA ILE A 91 27.66 22.78 7.13
C ILE A 91 26.91 22.18 5.95
N ASP A 92 27.51 22.16 4.76
CA ASP A 92 26.84 21.70 3.53
C ASP A 92 26.41 20.22 3.56
N ASP A 93 27.23 19.31 4.13
CA ASP A 93 26.86 17.89 4.23
C ASP A 93 25.78 17.68 5.30
N SER A 94 24.63 17.16 4.86
CA SER A 94 23.44 16.94 5.70
C SER A 94 23.64 15.88 6.80
N ARG A 95 24.51 14.88 6.58
CA ARG A 95 24.82 13.84 7.57
C ARG A 95 25.70 14.42 8.67
N ILE A 96 26.73 15.17 8.29
CA ILE A 96 27.60 15.86 9.24
C ILE A 96 26.78 16.86 10.05
N ARG A 97 25.94 17.66 9.39
CA ARG A 97 25.03 18.61 10.04
C ARG A 97 24.11 17.93 11.05
N SER A 98 23.59 16.73 10.74
CA SER A 98 22.76 15.94 11.65
C SER A 98 23.53 15.51 12.91
N VAL A 99 24.73 14.95 12.76
CA VAL A 99 25.58 14.52 13.88
C VAL A 99 25.95 15.68 14.81
N VAL A 100 26.30 16.82 14.23
CA VAL A 100 26.64 18.03 15.00
C VAL A 100 25.40 18.55 15.75
N ASN A 101 24.24 18.61 15.08
CA ASN A 101 22.98 19.04 15.70
C ASN A 101 22.63 18.14 16.90
N GLN A 102 22.73 16.83 16.76
CA GLN A 102 22.43 15.89 17.83
C GLN A 102 23.36 16.05 19.04
N ASN A 103 24.66 16.33 18.83
CA ASN A 103 25.59 16.57 19.94
C ASN A 103 25.27 17.89 20.68
N PHE A 104 24.93 18.97 19.97
CA PHE A 104 24.46 20.21 20.60
C PHE A 104 23.16 20.01 21.37
N VAL A 105 22.19 19.30 20.78
CA VAL A 105 20.91 18.98 21.43
C VAL A 105 21.15 18.16 22.70
N SER A 106 21.96 17.10 22.63
CA SER A 106 22.27 16.25 23.79
C SER A 106 22.92 17.06 24.92
N ARG A 107 23.82 17.99 24.60
CA ARG A 107 24.46 18.87 25.60
C ARG A 107 23.48 19.87 26.21
N PHE A 108 22.69 20.55 25.39
CA PHE A 108 21.82 21.63 25.86
C PHE A 108 20.46 21.14 26.36
N ALA A 109 20.13 19.86 26.15
CA ALA A 109 18.95 19.24 26.75
C ALA A 109 18.99 19.34 28.28
N THR A 110 20.17 19.17 28.87
CA THR A 110 20.36 19.16 30.33
C THR A 110 20.68 20.55 30.89
N THR A 111 21.49 21.34 30.19
CA THR A 111 21.91 22.67 30.69
C THR A 111 20.88 23.76 30.47
N SER A 112 20.16 23.73 29.34
CA SER A 112 19.32 24.84 28.87
C SER A 112 18.03 24.36 28.18
N PRO A 113 17.25 23.44 28.81
CA PRO A 113 16.24 22.61 28.15
C PRO A 113 15.19 23.40 27.37
N GLN A 114 14.62 24.47 27.95
CA GLN A 114 13.57 25.26 27.29
C GLN A 114 14.08 25.96 26.02
N LYS A 115 15.29 26.52 26.07
CA LYS A 115 15.88 27.23 24.94
C LYS A 115 16.20 26.25 23.80
N THR A 116 16.65 25.06 24.16
CA THR A 116 16.92 23.94 23.24
C THR A 116 15.64 23.45 22.56
N LEU A 117 14.58 23.20 23.33
CA LEU A 117 13.31 22.73 22.78
C LEU A 117 12.70 23.75 21.80
N ASN A 118 12.69 25.04 22.17
CA ASN A 118 12.19 26.10 21.29
C ASN A 118 12.94 26.15 19.94
N LYS A 119 14.24 25.87 19.94
CA LYS A 119 15.03 25.79 18.70
C LYS A 119 14.71 24.53 17.89
N ILE A 120 14.50 23.38 18.54
CA ILE A 120 14.11 22.15 17.83
C ILE A 120 12.76 22.33 17.12
N LEU A 121 11.80 22.98 17.78
CA LEU A 121 10.46 23.21 17.23
C LEU A 121 10.46 24.18 16.03
N SER A 122 11.51 25.00 15.84
CA SER A 122 11.65 25.88 14.67
C SER A 122 12.31 25.21 13.45
N ILE A 123 12.84 23.99 13.62
CA ILE A 123 13.46 23.20 12.55
C ILE A 123 12.39 22.46 11.73
N SER A 124 12.69 22.15 10.46
CA SER A 124 11.82 21.40 9.56
C SER A 124 11.42 20.04 10.13
N GLU A 125 10.21 19.58 9.79
CA GLU A 125 9.64 18.35 10.35
C GLU A 125 10.53 17.11 10.16
N THR A 126 11.16 16.97 8.99
CA THR A 126 12.06 15.84 8.67
C THR A 126 13.27 15.72 9.60
N GLN A 127 13.77 16.83 10.14
CA GLN A 127 14.90 16.82 11.07
C GLN A 127 14.44 16.87 12.54
N ARG A 128 13.25 17.42 12.80
CA ARG A 128 12.71 17.62 14.14
C ARG A 128 12.55 16.31 14.91
N GLU A 129 12.04 15.25 14.26
CA GLU A 129 11.83 13.96 14.91
C GLU A 129 13.11 13.41 15.55
N VAL A 130 14.21 13.39 14.79
CA VAL A 130 15.51 12.89 15.26
C VAL A 130 15.99 13.71 16.46
N LEU A 131 15.86 15.04 16.39
CA LEU A 131 16.30 15.94 17.47
C LEU A 131 15.42 15.86 18.71
N LEU A 132 14.11 15.64 18.57
CA LEU A 132 13.21 15.39 19.70
C LEU A 132 13.60 14.10 20.42
N LYS A 133 13.88 13.01 19.68
CA LYS A 133 14.38 11.76 20.28
C LYS A 133 15.70 11.99 21.03
N THR A 134 16.64 12.74 20.45
CA THR A 134 17.90 13.08 21.14
C THR A 134 17.69 13.93 22.40
N PHE A 135 16.83 14.95 22.32
CA PHE A 135 16.53 15.86 23.42
C PHE A 135 15.88 15.14 24.61
N PHE A 136 14.79 14.43 24.34
CA PHE A 136 14.03 13.74 25.38
C PHE A 136 14.76 12.51 25.93
N GLY A 137 15.57 11.82 25.12
CA GLY A 137 16.45 10.75 25.60
C GLY A 137 17.49 11.28 26.58
N ALA A 138 18.20 12.36 26.23
CA ALA A 138 19.21 12.96 27.11
C ALA A 138 18.59 13.54 28.41
N LEU A 139 17.42 14.18 28.30
CA LEU A 139 16.74 14.76 29.45
C LEU A 139 16.14 13.69 30.38
N ALA A 140 15.59 12.61 29.83
CA ALA A 140 15.05 11.50 30.63
C ALA A 140 16.14 10.72 31.38
N ASP A 141 17.33 10.59 30.79
CA ASP A 141 18.50 9.95 31.43
C ASP A 141 18.99 10.74 32.65
N GLU A 142 18.95 12.08 32.59
CA GLU A 142 19.34 12.93 33.72
C GLU A 142 18.22 13.12 34.76
N ASN A 143 17.00 13.46 34.30
CA ASN A 143 15.85 13.67 35.16
C ASN A 143 14.53 13.34 34.46
N PHE A 144 14.03 12.13 34.71
CA PHE A 144 12.76 11.63 34.19
C PHE A 144 11.54 12.52 34.50
N ARG A 145 11.45 13.09 35.70
CA ARG A 145 10.27 13.91 36.05
C ARG A 145 10.25 15.21 35.26
N ASP A 146 11.41 15.81 35.08
CA ASP A 146 11.53 17.05 34.33
C ASP A 146 11.22 16.80 32.85
N SER A 147 11.67 15.67 32.27
CA SER A 147 11.38 15.33 30.88
C SER A 147 9.89 15.25 30.57
N LEU A 148 9.08 14.65 31.47
CA LEU A 148 7.62 14.60 31.32
C LEU A 148 6.97 16.00 31.33
N SER A 149 7.50 16.95 32.09
CA SER A 149 6.95 18.31 32.15
C SER A 149 7.01 19.05 30.81
N PHE A 150 8.00 18.71 29.97
CA PHE A 150 8.20 19.32 28.65
C PHE A 150 7.23 18.82 27.59
N LEU A 151 6.49 17.74 27.83
CA LEU A 151 5.49 17.22 26.89
C LEU A 151 4.38 18.24 26.62
N SER A 152 4.02 19.05 27.61
CA SER A 152 2.98 20.08 27.50
C SER A 152 3.28 21.20 26.48
N PHE A 153 4.52 21.30 25.98
CA PHE A 153 4.91 22.27 24.95
C PHE A 153 4.81 21.72 23.52
N LEU A 154 4.44 20.44 23.35
CA LEU A 154 4.43 19.75 22.07
C LEU A 154 3.03 19.68 21.47
N ASN A 155 2.97 19.54 20.14
CA ASN A 155 1.75 19.09 19.48
C ASN A 155 1.60 17.56 19.66
N GLU A 156 0.43 17.04 19.35
CA GLU A 156 0.11 15.61 19.55
C GLU A 156 1.08 14.64 18.89
N LYS A 157 1.61 14.96 17.70
CA LYS A 157 2.56 14.09 16.98
C LYS A 157 3.93 14.08 17.65
N ASP A 158 4.45 15.26 17.98
CA ASP A 158 5.74 15.43 18.62
C ASP A 158 5.71 14.91 20.07
N GLU A 159 4.58 15.07 20.76
CA GLU A 159 4.31 14.54 22.11
C GLU A 159 4.40 13.00 22.13
N ARG A 160 3.81 12.32 21.15
CA ARG A 160 3.91 10.86 21.03
C ARG A 160 5.37 10.40 20.91
N ILE A 161 6.15 11.04 20.03
CA ILE A 161 7.57 10.71 19.81
C ILE A 161 8.38 10.93 21.09
N ALA A 162 8.15 12.07 21.76
CA ALA A 162 8.81 12.42 23.00
C ALA A 162 8.47 11.43 24.12
N LEU A 163 7.19 11.15 24.35
CA LEU A 163 6.72 10.24 25.39
C LEU A 163 7.26 8.83 25.18
N GLN A 164 7.19 8.30 23.95
CA GLN A 164 7.79 7.01 23.61
C GLN A 164 9.28 6.97 23.97
N THR A 165 10.03 8.01 23.60
CA THR A 165 11.47 8.11 23.88
C THR A 165 11.76 8.13 25.38
N ILE A 166 11.01 8.95 26.16
CA ILE A 166 11.18 9.05 27.61
C ILE A 166 10.97 7.70 28.30
N LEU A 167 9.91 6.98 27.91
CA LEU A 167 9.56 5.70 28.51
C LEU A 167 10.57 4.60 28.16
N ILE A 168 11.04 4.55 26.92
CA ILE A 168 12.03 3.57 26.47
C ILE A 168 13.42 3.85 27.07
N ALA A 169 13.82 5.13 27.19
CA ALA A 169 15.14 5.51 27.67
C ALA A 169 15.36 5.22 29.17
N HIS A 170 14.30 5.14 29.97
CA HIS A 170 14.43 5.00 31.41
C HIS A 170 14.38 3.53 31.88
N ALA A 171 15.56 2.92 31.98
CA ALA A 171 15.74 1.52 32.37
C ALA A 171 15.27 1.17 33.81
N GLU A 172 15.02 2.16 34.67
CA GLU A 172 14.61 1.94 36.07
C GLU A 172 13.10 1.69 36.23
N LEU A 173 12.28 2.06 35.23
CA LEU A 173 10.84 1.83 35.28
C LEU A 173 10.49 0.39 34.91
N SER A 174 9.60 -0.23 35.68
CA SER A 174 8.99 -1.50 35.27
C SER A 174 8.05 -1.31 34.07
N GLU A 175 7.81 -2.37 33.31
CA GLU A 175 6.84 -2.38 32.20
C GLU A 175 5.47 -1.80 32.64
N ASP A 176 4.95 -2.25 33.78
CA ASP A 176 3.68 -1.76 34.34
C ASP A 176 3.69 -0.25 34.58
N GLN A 177 4.80 0.30 35.08
CA GLN A 177 4.94 1.73 35.31
C GLN A 177 4.98 2.51 34.00
N GLN A 178 5.69 2.00 32.99
CA GLN A 178 5.77 2.64 31.68
C GLN A 178 4.41 2.63 30.97
N LEU A 179 3.70 1.50 31.00
CA LEU A 179 2.36 1.38 30.40
C LEU A 179 1.33 2.26 31.12
N GLU A 180 1.40 2.37 32.46
CA GLU A 180 0.51 3.24 33.21
C GLU A 180 0.73 4.72 32.88
N ILE A 181 1.99 5.15 32.77
CA ILE A 181 2.31 6.51 32.33
C ILE A 181 1.82 6.71 30.89
N ALA A 182 2.06 5.79 29.96
CA ALA A 182 1.57 5.90 28.59
C ALA A 182 0.04 6.05 28.50
N ARG A 183 -0.71 5.33 29.35
CA ARG A 183 -2.18 5.44 29.44
C ARG A 183 -2.64 6.81 29.96
N GLN A 184 -1.92 7.40 30.93
CA GLN A 184 -2.26 8.71 31.50
C GLN A 184 -2.21 9.83 30.47
N TYR A 185 -1.31 9.74 29.49
CA TYR A 185 -1.18 10.72 28.41
C TYR A 185 -2.10 10.43 27.20
N GLY A 186 -2.98 9.42 27.28
CA GLY A 186 -4.06 9.21 26.30
C GLY A 186 -3.63 8.74 24.91
N HIS A 187 -2.35 8.36 24.71
CA HIS A 187 -1.84 7.92 23.42
C HIS A 187 -1.82 6.39 23.32
N SER A 188 -2.93 5.80 22.82
CA SER A 188 -3.03 4.34 22.60
C SER A 188 -1.91 3.77 21.71
N ALA A 189 -1.41 4.54 20.75
CA ALA A 189 -0.26 4.18 19.93
C ALA A 189 1.04 4.04 20.75
N VAL A 190 1.31 4.96 21.68
CA VAL A 190 2.50 4.93 22.54
C VAL A 190 2.45 3.74 23.50
N VAL A 191 1.27 3.39 24.01
CA VAL A 191 1.06 2.18 24.83
C VAL A 191 1.49 0.94 24.05
N PHE A 192 1.10 0.83 22.78
CA PHE A 192 1.50 -0.30 21.94
C PHE A 192 2.99 -0.27 21.60
N ASP A 193 3.58 0.89 21.35
CA ASP A 193 5.01 1.02 21.04
C ASP A 193 5.91 0.60 22.21
N VAL A 194 5.55 1.01 23.44
CA VAL A 194 6.23 0.58 24.67
C VAL A 194 6.11 -0.94 24.85
N TYR A 195 4.91 -1.47 24.67
CA TYR A 195 4.67 -2.91 24.73
C TYR A 195 5.48 -3.69 23.67
N ARG A 196 5.51 -3.20 22.43
CA ARG A 196 6.33 -3.74 21.34
C ARG A 196 7.81 -3.76 21.70
N TYR A 197 8.34 -2.67 22.26
CA TYR A 197 9.74 -2.59 22.69
C TYR A 197 10.08 -3.63 23.74
N HIS A 198 9.24 -3.77 24.79
CA HIS A 198 9.46 -4.78 25.84
C HIS A 198 9.43 -6.19 25.30
N LEU A 199 8.50 -6.52 24.42
CA LEU A 199 8.44 -7.85 23.82
C LEU A 199 9.63 -8.17 22.92
N LEU A 200 10.12 -7.20 22.15
CA LEU A 200 11.32 -7.39 21.33
C LEU A 200 12.56 -7.57 22.21
N SER A 201 12.71 -6.79 23.29
CA SER A 201 13.77 -6.96 24.28
C SER A 201 13.69 -8.31 24.99
N LEU A 202 12.49 -8.74 25.39
CA LEU A 202 12.25 -10.07 25.92
C LEU A 202 12.59 -11.14 24.89
N ALA A 203 12.36 -10.91 23.59
CA ALA A 203 12.68 -11.86 22.55
C ALA A 203 14.20 -12.08 22.42
N GLU A 204 15.01 -11.05 22.65
CA GLU A 204 16.47 -11.16 22.69
C GLU A 204 16.96 -11.99 23.89
N LEU A 205 16.30 -11.88 25.05
CA LEU A 205 16.67 -12.60 26.27
C LEU A 205 16.09 -14.02 26.35
N ASN A 206 14.85 -14.18 25.91
CA ASN A 206 14.05 -15.39 25.99
C ASN A 206 12.94 -15.37 24.92
N SER A 207 13.31 -15.71 23.69
CA SER A 207 12.41 -15.73 22.53
C SER A 207 11.16 -16.58 22.73
N LYS A 208 11.27 -17.69 23.48
CA LYS A 208 10.11 -18.54 23.82
C LYS A 208 9.08 -17.81 24.67
N ALA A 209 9.55 -17.11 25.71
CA ALA A 209 8.67 -16.35 26.59
C ALA A 209 7.99 -15.21 25.82
N ALA A 210 8.76 -14.43 25.05
CA ALA A 210 8.22 -13.38 24.19
C ALA A 210 7.16 -13.92 23.22
N MET A 211 7.43 -15.06 22.58
CA MET A 211 6.51 -15.68 21.65
C MET A 211 5.22 -16.17 22.33
N THR A 212 5.33 -16.75 23.53
CA THR A 212 4.17 -17.21 24.29
C THR A 212 3.27 -16.03 24.68
N THR A 213 3.87 -14.93 25.12
CA THR A 213 3.16 -13.69 25.49
C THR A 213 2.44 -13.10 24.28
N VAL A 214 3.17 -12.76 23.20
CA VAL A 214 2.56 -12.13 22.02
C VAL A 214 1.50 -13.02 21.35
N ALA A 215 1.65 -14.34 21.40
CA ALA A 215 0.64 -15.29 20.92
C ALA A 215 -0.65 -15.26 21.75
N GLY A 216 -0.55 -15.14 23.08
CA GLY A 216 -1.72 -15.00 23.96
C GLY A 216 -2.41 -13.65 23.76
N ASP A 217 -1.63 -12.59 23.63
CA ASP A 217 -2.16 -11.24 23.49
C ASP A 217 -2.78 -10.99 22.12
N LEU A 218 -2.27 -11.61 21.06
CA LEU A 218 -2.89 -11.54 19.73
C LEU A 218 -4.34 -12.07 19.75
N LEU A 219 -4.63 -13.08 20.56
CA LEU A 219 -5.99 -13.61 20.72
C LEU A 219 -6.91 -12.67 21.49
N SER A 220 -6.34 -11.96 22.45
CA SER A 220 -7.06 -11.06 23.37
C SER A 220 -7.29 -9.67 22.76
N ASN A 221 -6.37 -9.20 21.90
CA ASN A 221 -6.35 -7.87 21.28
C ASN A 221 -6.38 -7.94 19.74
N ARG A 222 -7.29 -8.74 19.17
CA ARG A 222 -7.39 -8.99 17.70
C ARG A 222 -7.58 -7.73 16.85
N THR A 223 -8.04 -6.62 17.43
CA THR A 223 -8.36 -5.38 16.71
C THR A 223 -7.18 -4.44 16.55
N HIS A 224 -6.05 -4.67 17.23
CA HIS A 224 -4.90 -3.77 17.13
C HIS A 224 -4.08 -4.09 15.86
N PRO A 225 -3.95 -3.13 14.91
CA PRO A 225 -3.36 -3.41 13.59
C PRO A 225 -1.90 -3.86 13.65
N GLY A 226 -1.13 -3.45 14.66
CA GLY A 226 0.29 -3.82 14.80
C GLY A 226 0.58 -5.19 15.46
N MET A 227 -0.42 -5.86 16.05
CA MET A 227 -0.17 -7.10 16.81
C MET A 227 0.28 -8.26 15.91
N LEU A 228 -0.27 -8.35 14.70
CA LEU A 228 0.10 -9.41 13.74
C LEU A 228 1.55 -9.23 13.26
N ASP A 229 1.94 -7.99 12.93
CA ASP A 229 3.30 -7.66 12.53
C ASP A 229 4.33 -7.95 13.64
N LEU A 230 3.99 -7.62 14.90
CA LEU A 230 4.83 -7.94 16.04
C LEU A 230 4.99 -9.45 16.25
N PHE A 231 3.89 -10.21 16.14
CA PHE A 231 3.91 -11.66 16.20
C PHE A 231 4.82 -12.25 15.11
N GLU A 232 4.69 -11.78 13.87
CA GLU A 232 5.50 -12.22 12.74
C GLU A 232 6.98 -11.88 12.94
N THR A 233 7.28 -10.67 13.41
CA THR A 233 8.66 -10.21 13.70
C THR A 233 9.33 -11.10 14.74
N ILE A 234 8.68 -11.32 15.88
CA ILE A 234 9.22 -12.16 16.96
C ILE A 234 9.36 -13.61 16.50
N MET A 235 8.41 -14.10 15.71
CA MET A 235 8.47 -15.47 15.19
C MET A 235 9.63 -15.67 14.23
N LYS A 236 9.84 -14.77 13.27
CA LYS A 236 10.99 -14.83 12.35
C LYS A 236 12.31 -14.78 13.12
N TYR A 237 12.44 -13.82 14.04
CA TYR A 237 13.62 -13.70 14.90
C TYR A 237 13.88 -14.98 15.71
N TRP A 238 12.82 -15.59 16.25
CA TRP A 238 12.94 -16.83 17.01
C TRP A 238 13.40 -18.01 16.13
N ILE A 239 12.91 -18.09 14.89
CA ILE A 239 13.30 -19.11 13.92
C ILE A 239 14.74 -18.92 13.46
N ASP A 240 15.18 -17.68 13.20
CA ASP A 240 16.56 -17.37 12.82
C ASP A 240 17.57 -17.81 13.88
N LEU A 241 17.21 -17.67 15.17
CA LEU A 241 18.08 -18.04 16.28
C LEU A 241 18.11 -19.54 16.60
N TYR A 242 16.95 -20.21 16.56
CA TYR A 242 16.80 -21.57 17.09
C TYR A 242 16.41 -22.62 16.04
N GLY A 243 16.22 -22.21 14.79
CA GLY A 243 15.92 -23.12 13.69
C GLY A 243 14.67 -23.98 13.96
N THR A 244 14.79 -25.29 13.74
CA THR A 244 13.69 -26.24 13.88
C THR A 244 13.21 -26.43 15.31
N GLU A 245 14.03 -26.06 16.31
CA GLU A 245 13.61 -26.07 17.71
C GLU A 245 12.46 -25.08 17.94
N ALA A 246 12.49 -23.90 17.31
CA ALA A 246 11.38 -22.95 17.36
C ALA A 246 10.09 -23.58 16.84
N ILE A 247 10.14 -24.28 15.69
CA ILE A 247 8.96 -24.97 15.10
C ILE A 247 8.39 -26.04 16.03
N ALA A 248 9.24 -26.82 16.69
CA ALA A 248 8.80 -27.82 17.67
C ALA A 248 8.01 -27.16 18.81
N GLN A 249 8.45 -25.96 19.23
CA GLN A 249 7.82 -25.21 20.32
C GLN A 249 6.56 -24.44 19.89
N ILE A 250 6.41 -24.06 18.61
CA ILE A 250 5.17 -23.47 18.07
C ILE A 250 3.95 -24.37 18.35
N ARG A 251 4.14 -25.69 18.41
CA ARG A 251 3.07 -26.66 18.73
C ARG A 251 2.45 -26.44 20.11
N SER A 252 3.16 -25.78 21.03
CA SER A 252 2.66 -25.44 22.37
C SER A 252 1.84 -24.15 22.42
N LEU A 253 1.79 -23.39 21.32
CA LEU A 253 0.95 -22.19 21.23
C LEU A 253 -0.54 -22.55 21.16
N PRO A 254 -1.43 -21.62 21.55
CA PRO A 254 -2.88 -21.75 21.33
C PRO A 254 -3.21 -22.10 19.87
N ALA A 255 -4.31 -22.83 19.63
CA ALA A 255 -4.60 -23.42 18.31
C ALA A 255 -4.53 -22.42 17.14
N GLU A 256 -5.14 -21.24 17.27
CA GLU A 256 -5.16 -20.23 16.21
C GLU A 256 -3.77 -19.64 15.93
N THR A 257 -3.03 -19.24 16.97
CA THR A 257 -1.67 -18.68 16.82
C THR A 257 -0.62 -19.74 16.50
N LYS A 258 -0.86 -21.00 16.85
CA LYS A 258 -0.10 -22.15 16.39
C LYS A 258 -0.18 -22.28 14.87
N TYR A 259 -1.36 -22.24 14.27
CA TYR A 259 -1.51 -22.39 12.81
C TYR A 259 -0.86 -21.23 12.07
N LEU A 260 -1.10 -20.00 12.54
CA LEU A 260 -0.45 -18.80 12.02
C LEU A 260 1.08 -18.90 12.13
N GLY A 261 1.58 -19.33 13.29
CA GLY A 261 3.01 -19.44 13.51
C GLY A 261 3.68 -20.52 12.65
N LEU A 262 3.02 -21.68 12.49
CA LEU A 262 3.47 -22.71 11.57
C LEU A 262 3.53 -22.18 10.13
N GLN A 263 2.52 -21.43 9.69
CA GLN A 263 2.52 -20.83 8.36
C GLN A 263 3.70 -19.87 8.17
N ILE A 264 3.88 -18.91 9.08
CA ILE A 264 4.98 -17.92 9.01
C ILE A 264 6.34 -18.63 9.00
N GLY A 265 6.52 -19.61 9.89
CA GLY A 265 7.79 -20.30 9.99
C GLY A 265 8.12 -21.16 8.78
N LEU A 266 7.13 -21.87 8.23
CA LEU A 266 7.33 -22.66 7.01
C LEU A 266 7.54 -21.78 5.78
N LEU A 267 6.93 -20.60 5.70
CA LEU A 267 7.22 -19.64 4.64
C LEU A 267 8.64 -19.09 4.72
N HIS A 268 9.14 -18.83 5.93
CA HIS A 268 10.54 -18.47 6.12
C HIS A 268 11.47 -19.59 5.63
N TYR A 269 11.21 -20.85 6.00
CA TYR A 269 11.99 -21.98 5.46
C TYR A 269 11.79 -22.19 3.97
N ALA A 270 10.62 -21.92 3.39
CA ALA A 270 10.44 -22.06 1.95
C ALA A 270 11.39 -21.14 1.15
N GLN A 271 11.90 -20.07 1.77
CA GLN A 271 12.90 -19.18 1.20
C GLN A 271 14.34 -19.65 1.46
N THR A 272 14.62 -20.25 2.63
CA THR A 272 15.99 -20.57 3.07
C THR A 272 16.36 -22.04 2.96
N ASP A 273 15.43 -22.95 3.25
CA ASP A 273 15.52 -24.41 3.11
C ASP A 273 14.14 -25.00 2.74
N PRO A 274 13.77 -24.99 1.44
CA PRO A 274 12.44 -25.41 1.02
C PRO A 274 12.18 -26.90 1.19
N ARG A 275 13.23 -27.74 1.28
CA ARG A 275 13.07 -29.18 1.53
C ARG A 275 12.60 -29.42 2.96
N LEU A 276 13.25 -28.75 3.92
CA LEU A 276 12.81 -28.77 5.31
C LEU A 276 11.39 -28.22 5.46
N ALA A 277 11.03 -27.16 4.73
CA ALA A 277 9.67 -26.63 4.73
C ALA A 277 8.63 -27.66 4.27
N VAL A 278 8.93 -28.45 3.22
CA VAL A 278 8.06 -29.54 2.77
C VAL A 278 7.94 -30.65 3.82
N GLU A 279 9.06 -31.08 4.42
CA GLU A 279 9.05 -32.10 5.48
C GLU A 279 8.14 -31.67 6.64
N LEU A 280 8.32 -30.45 7.14
CA LEU A 280 7.50 -29.88 8.22
C LEU A 280 6.03 -29.72 7.84
N ALA A 281 5.72 -29.39 6.58
CA ALA A 281 4.36 -29.32 6.08
C ALA A 281 3.68 -30.70 6.03
N GLN A 282 4.43 -31.75 5.65
CA GLN A 282 3.95 -33.14 5.62
C GLN A 282 3.72 -33.75 7.01
N GLU A 283 4.36 -33.21 8.05
CA GLU A 283 4.08 -33.61 9.43
C GLU A 283 2.70 -33.15 9.92
N GLN A 284 2.10 -32.16 9.25
CA GLN A 284 0.74 -31.72 9.54
C GLN A 284 -0.28 -32.68 8.94
N SER A 285 -1.54 -32.56 9.36
CA SER A 285 -2.60 -33.49 8.93
C SER A 285 -3.73 -32.79 8.19
N GLY A 286 -4.28 -33.46 7.18
CA GLY A 286 -5.45 -33.03 6.42
C GLY A 286 -5.24 -31.71 5.67
N GLN A 287 -6.31 -30.92 5.56
CA GLN A 287 -6.36 -29.69 4.76
C GLN A 287 -5.29 -28.66 5.13
N PHE A 288 -4.86 -28.63 6.40
CA PHE A 288 -3.81 -27.71 6.83
C PHE A 288 -2.44 -28.07 6.23
N SER A 289 -2.15 -29.36 6.06
CA SER A 289 -0.94 -29.81 5.34
C SER A 289 -0.99 -29.41 3.87
N ASP A 290 -2.14 -29.63 3.20
CA ASP A 290 -2.33 -29.27 1.79
C ASP A 290 -2.18 -27.76 1.55
N PHE A 291 -2.71 -26.95 2.47
CA PHE A 291 -2.54 -25.50 2.48
C PHE A 291 -1.07 -25.11 2.60
N LEU A 292 -0.35 -25.64 3.58
CA LEU A 292 1.06 -25.32 3.79
C LEU A 292 1.93 -25.76 2.61
N LEU A 293 1.71 -26.95 2.06
CA LEU A 293 2.43 -27.42 0.87
C LEU A 293 2.21 -26.50 -0.32
N THR A 294 0.97 -26.01 -0.51
CA THR A 294 0.67 -25.02 -1.57
C THR A 294 1.49 -23.75 -1.39
N GLU A 295 1.58 -23.21 -0.17
CA GLU A 295 2.34 -21.99 0.11
C GLU A 295 3.86 -22.20 -0.02
N VAL A 296 4.37 -23.36 0.40
CA VAL A 296 5.79 -23.72 0.22
C VAL A 296 6.13 -23.84 -1.27
N PHE A 297 5.34 -24.53 -2.08
CA PHE A 297 5.60 -24.67 -3.52
C PHE A 297 5.38 -23.39 -4.31
N ARG A 298 4.50 -22.50 -3.85
CA ARG A 298 4.38 -21.15 -4.40
C ARG A 298 5.69 -20.38 -4.20
N THR A 299 6.23 -20.39 -2.98
CA THR A 299 7.45 -19.66 -2.62
C THR A 299 8.69 -20.27 -3.28
N TRP A 300 8.85 -21.59 -3.20
CA TRP A 300 9.97 -22.30 -3.82
C TRP A 300 9.94 -22.19 -5.35
N GLY A 301 8.75 -22.21 -5.95
CA GLY A 301 8.56 -22.00 -7.39
C GLY A 301 8.93 -20.62 -7.89
N ALA A 302 8.94 -19.60 -7.02
CA ALA A 302 9.36 -18.25 -7.38
C ALA A 302 10.90 -18.11 -7.40
N SER A 303 11.61 -18.84 -6.54
CA SER A 303 13.07 -18.73 -6.39
C SER A 303 13.84 -19.79 -7.17
N GLU A 304 13.46 -21.07 -7.06
CA GLU A 304 14.17 -22.21 -7.64
C GLU A 304 13.19 -23.23 -8.27
N PRO A 305 12.44 -22.82 -9.31
CA PRO A 305 11.37 -23.65 -9.85
C PRO A 305 11.80 -25.00 -10.42
N VAL A 306 12.99 -25.08 -11.04
CA VAL A 306 13.53 -26.36 -11.56
C VAL A 306 13.78 -27.34 -10.41
N SER A 307 14.39 -26.87 -9.31
CA SER A 307 14.64 -27.68 -8.11
C SER A 307 13.32 -28.13 -7.45
N ALA A 308 12.32 -27.25 -7.39
CA ALA A 308 10.99 -27.57 -6.89
C ALA A 308 10.28 -28.64 -7.76
N LEU A 309 10.38 -28.53 -9.09
CA LEU A 309 9.83 -29.50 -10.04
C LEU A 309 10.50 -30.87 -9.89
N GLU A 310 11.83 -30.90 -9.83
CA GLU A 310 12.58 -32.13 -9.61
C GLU A 310 12.18 -32.82 -8.31
N PHE A 311 12.01 -32.04 -7.24
CA PHE A 311 11.58 -32.56 -5.95
C PHE A 311 10.17 -33.16 -6.02
N LEU A 312 9.19 -32.44 -6.60
CA LEU A 312 7.82 -32.96 -6.77
C LEU A 312 7.81 -34.25 -7.56
N THR A 313 8.55 -34.29 -8.68
CA THR A 313 8.60 -35.46 -9.58
C THR A 313 9.21 -36.68 -8.90
N LYS A 314 10.27 -36.49 -8.10
CA LYS A 314 10.97 -37.57 -7.39
C LYS A 314 10.29 -38.00 -6.09
N SER A 315 9.31 -37.24 -5.59
CA SER A 315 8.65 -37.51 -4.31
C SER A 315 7.61 -38.62 -4.42
N ASP A 316 7.79 -39.75 -3.71
CA ASP A 316 6.82 -40.86 -3.69
C ASP A 316 5.42 -40.43 -3.19
N LYS A 317 5.35 -39.42 -2.33
CA LYS A 317 4.08 -38.94 -1.74
C LYS A 317 3.43 -37.81 -2.55
N LEU A 318 4.23 -36.94 -3.17
CA LEU A 318 3.74 -35.70 -3.78
C LEU A 318 3.68 -35.74 -5.32
N ASN A 319 4.34 -36.71 -5.97
CA ASN A 319 4.38 -36.81 -7.44
C ASN A 319 2.99 -36.96 -8.10
N SER A 320 1.98 -37.40 -7.36
CA SER A 320 0.60 -37.53 -7.82
C SER A 320 -0.28 -36.34 -7.43
N ASN A 321 0.26 -35.38 -6.66
CA ASN A 321 -0.46 -34.20 -6.23
C ASN A 321 -0.49 -33.14 -7.33
N PHE A 322 -1.49 -33.25 -8.20
CA PHE A 322 -1.69 -32.38 -9.34
C PHE A 322 -1.78 -30.89 -8.97
N GLN A 323 -2.39 -30.57 -7.82
CA GLN A 323 -2.54 -29.19 -7.34
C GLN A 323 -1.18 -28.53 -7.09
N LEU A 324 -0.20 -29.25 -6.53
CA LEU A 324 1.13 -28.68 -6.27
C LEU A 324 1.88 -28.37 -7.56
N PHE A 325 1.76 -29.21 -8.59
CA PHE A 325 2.28 -28.88 -9.91
C PHE A 325 1.59 -27.65 -10.51
N GLU A 326 0.26 -27.51 -10.35
CA GLU A 326 -0.43 -26.31 -10.82
C GLU A 326 0.08 -25.04 -10.14
N VAL A 327 0.20 -25.06 -8.81
CA VAL A 327 0.71 -23.93 -8.02
C VAL A 327 2.14 -23.58 -8.44
N LEU A 328 3.00 -24.59 -8.64
CA LEU A 328 4.36 -24.39 -9.13
C LEU A 328 4.36 -23.71 -10.51
N THR A 329 3.55 -24.20 -11.47
CA THR A 329 3.49 -23.58 -12.81
C THR A 329 2.95 -22.16 -12.79
N ILE A 330 2.06 -21.82 -11.84
CA ILE A 330 1.58 -20.44 -11.66
C ILE A 330 2.72 -19.54 -11.18
N SER A 331 3.43 -19.96 -10.14
CA SER A 331 4.53 -19.17 -9.57
C SER A 331 5.69 -19.02 -10.56
N TRP A 332 6.05 -20.11 -11.24
CA TRP A 332 7.11 -20.12 -12.24
C TRP A 332 6.80 -19.20 -13.42
N ALA A 333 5.59 -19.28 -13.99
CA ALA A 333 5.22 -18.40 -15.11
C ALA A 333 5.31 -16.91 -14.76
N GLN A 334 5.07 -16.53 -13.50
CA GLN A 334 5.13 -15.14 -13.05
C GLN A 334 6.57 -14.60 -12.93
N HIS A 335 7.56 -15.46 -12.73
CA HIS A 335 8.95 -15.04 -12.46
C HIS A 335 9.93 -15.41 -13.59
N ASP A 336 9.68 -16.53 -14.27
CA ASP A 336 10.51 -17.05 -15.36
C ASP A 336 9.63 -17.84 -16.36
N PRO A 337 8.80 -17.14 -17.15
CA PRO A 337 7.93 -17.80 -18.12
C PRO A 337 8.69 -18.49 -19.26
N GLN A 338 9.88 -17.99 -19.64
CA GLN A 338 10.70 -18.64 -20.66
C GLN A 338 11.26 -19.97 -20.16
N GLY A 339 11.84 -20.00 -18.95
CA GLY A 339 12.30 -21.25 -18.36
C GLY A 339 11.18 -22.25 -18.13
N LEU A 340 9.96 -21.80 -17.83
CA LEU A 340 8.79 -22.69 -17.79
C LEU A 340 8.50 -23.36 -19.15
N LEU A 341 8.62 -22.63 -20.27
CA LEU A 341 8.46 -23.19 -21.61
C LEU A 341 9.58 -24.18 -21.94
N GLU A 342 10.81 -23.89 -21.55
CA GLU A 342 11.96 -24.79 -21.74
C GLU A 342 11.83 -26.10 -20.94
N GLN A 343 11.19 -26.04 -19.78
CA GLN A 343 11.00 -27.18 -18.87
C GLN A 343 9.70 -27.94 -19.12
N MET A 344 8.95 -27.61 -20.19
CA MET A 344 7.71 -28.29 -20.56
C MET A 344 7.83 -29.82 -20.65
N PRO A 345 8.90 -30.41 -21.24
CA PRO A 345 9.05 -31.87 -21.30
C PRO A 345 9.14 -32.56 -19.93
N ASN A 346 9.51 -31.81 -18.89
CA ASN A 346 9.66 -32.30 -17.52
C ASN A 346 8.37 -32.12 -16.68
N LEU A 347 7.35 -31.45 -17.23
CA LEU A 347 6.04 -31.31 -16.60
C LEU A 347 5.11 -32.48 -16.99
N PRO A 348 4.14 -32.84 -16.13
CA PRO A 348 3.05 -33.73 -16.50
C PRO A 348 2.33 -33.24 -17.77
N GLU A 349 2.10 -34.14 -18.74
CA GLU A 349 1.49 -33.81 -20.04
C GLU A 349 0.13 -33.08 -19.90
N ALA A 350 -0.67 -33.46 -18.90
CA ALA A 350 -1.95 -32.84 -18.57
C ALA A 350 -1.86 -31.36 -18.13
N LEU A 351 -0.65 -30.84 -17.90
CA LEU A 351 -0.38 -29.44 -17.57
C LEU A 351 0.14 -28.63 -18.75
N HIS A 352 0.62 -29.27 -19.83
CA HIS A 352 1.33 -28.57 -20.91
C HIS A 352 0.54 -27.39 -21.45
N ALA A 353 -0.71 -27.62 -21.86
CA ALA A 353 -1.57 -26.55 -22.38
C ALA A 353 -1.77 -25.38 -21.39
N ARG A 354 -1.94 -25.67 -20.10
CA ARG A 354 -2.13 -24.64 -19.06
C ARG A 354 -0.83 -23.92 -18.73
N ALA A 355 0.29 -24.62 -18.67
CA ALA A 355 1.61 -24.05 -18.42
C ALA A 355 2.04 -23.14 -19.58
N THR A 356 1.88 -23.60 -20.83
CA THR A 356 2.11 -22.77 -22.02
C THR A 356 1.25 -21.52 -22.01
N LEU A 357 -0.06 -21.66 -21.76
CA LEU A 357 -0.97 -20.53 -21.68
C LEU A 357 -0.55 -19.51 -20.61
N ARG A 358 -0.11 -19.97 -19.43
CA ARG A 358 0.38 -19.08 -18.36
C ARG A 358 1.68 -18.38 -18.73
N ALA A 359 2.64 -19.13 -19.27
CA ALA A 359 3.92 -18.59 -19.70
C ALA A 359 3.74 -17.52 -20.78
N LEU A 360 2.98 -17.82 -21.83
CA LEU A 360 2.72 -16.88 -22.93
C LEU A 360 2.00 -15.62 -22.46
N LYS A 361 1.07 -15.75 -21.51
CA LYS A 361 0.41 -14.58 -20.91
C LYS A 361 1.35 -13.70 -20.10
N SER A 362 2.25 -14.30 -19.34
CA SER A 362 3.25 -13.56 -18.58
C SER A 362 4.24 -12.87 -19.52
N LEU A 363 4.75 -13.57 -20.53
CA LEU A 363 5.61 -13.00 -21.57
C LEU A 363 4.92 -11.89 -22.36
N ALA A 364 3.60 -11.95 -22.55
CA ALA A 364 2.87 -10.91 -23.29
C ALA A 364 2.85 -9.56 -22.56
N VAL A 365 3.09 -9.56 -21.24
CA VAL A 365 3.26 -8.33 -20.45
C VAL A 365 4.60 -7.67 -20.75
N GLU A 366 5.65 -8.46 -20.97
CA GLU A 366 7.04 -8.00 -21.13
C GLU A 366 7.40 -7.75 -22.61
N SER A 367 7.06 -8.71 -23.48
CA SER A 367 7.45 -8.77 -24.89
C SER A 367 6.30 -9.30 -25.77
N PRO A 368 5.21 -8.54 -25.94
CA PRO A 368 4.05 -9.00 -26.71
C PRO A 368 4.38 -9.42 -28.15
N GLU A 369 5.36 -8.76 -28.80
CA GLU A 369 5.81 -9.06 -30.15
C GLU A 369 6.42 -10.46 -30.28
N GLU A 370 7.15 -10.92 -29.26
CA GLU A 370 7.75 -12.25 -29.23
C GLU A 370 6.68 -13.33 -29.08
N VAL A 371 5.68 -13.06 -28.23
CA VAL A 371 4.58 -14.00 -27.97
C VAL A 371 3.73 -14.24 -29.22
N VAL A 372 3.56 -13.22 -30.08
CA VAL A 372 2.87 -13.37 -31.38
C VAL A 372 3.46 -14.52 -32.20
N LEU A 373 4.78 -14.67 -32.22
CA LEU A 373 5.47 -15.73 -32.96
C LEU A 373 5.24 -17.13 -32.38
N LEU A 374 4.81 -17.21 -31.12
CA LEU A 374 4.56 -18.45 -30.38
C LEU A 374 3.08 -18.86 -30.38
N LEU A 375 2.17 -18.04 -30.89
CA LEU A 375 0.73 -18.29 -30.81
C LEU A 375 0.25 -19.51 -31.59
N ASP A 376 0.96 -19.90 -32.65
CA ASP A 376 0.61 -21.09 -33.42
C ASP A 376 0.95 -22.40 -32.67
N GLN A 377 1.60 -22.30 -31.51
CA GLN A 377 1.91 -23.44 -30.64
C GLN A 377 0.77 -23.78 -29.66
N VAL A 378 -0.27 -22.94 -29.58
CA VAL A 378 -1.45 -23.19 -28.72
C VAL A 378 -2.69 -23.54 -29.52
N ASN A 379 -3.63 -24.24 -28.90
CA ASN A 379 -4.93 -24.54 -29.53
C ASN A 379 -5.74 -23.25 -29.77
N THR A 380 -6.76 -23.32 -30.63
CA THR A 380 -7.55 -22.15 -31.06
C THR A 380 -8.20 -21.38 -29.90
N GLU A 381 -8.77 -22.08 -28.91
CA GLU A 381 -9.39 -21.44 -27.74
C GLU A 381 -8.35 -20.67 -26.91
N SER A 382 -7.18 -21.28 -26.69
CA SER A 382 -6.07 -20.65 -25.97
C SER A 382 -5.46 -19.50 -26.77
N LYS A 383 -5.41 -19.58 -28.11
CA LYS A 383 -4.91 -18.51 -29.00
C LYS A 383 -5.67 -17.21 -28.76
N LEU A 384 -7.00 -17.24 -28.71
CA LEU A 384 -7.79 -16.03 -28.41
C LEU A 384 -7.54 -15.50 -27.00
N HIS A 385 -7.34 -16.38 -26.02
CA HIS A 385 -7.11 -15.97 -24.63
C HIS A 385 -5.74 -15.30 -24.44
N VAL A 386 -4.69 -15.82 -25.08
CA VAL A 386 -3.36 -15.18 -25.10
C VAL A 386 -3.42 -13.90 -25.92
N ALA A 387 -4.09 -13.90 -27.07
CA ALA A 387 -4.24 -12.72 -27.93
C ALA A 387 -4.86 -11.54 -27.18
N ARG A 388 -5.86 -11.77 -26.32
CA ARG A 388 -6.43 -10.71 -25.47
C ARG A 388 -5.38 -10.06 -24.57
N THR A 389 -4.49 -10.84 -23.97
CA THR A 389 -3.39 -10.31 -23.15
C THR A 389 -2.37 -9.58 -24.02
N ILE A 390 -1.99 -10.13 -25.18
CA ILE A 390 -1.07 -9.46 -26.12
C ILE A 390 -1.61 -8.08 -26.50
N VAL A 391 -2.86 -7.97 -26.96
CA VAL A 391 -3.41 -6.67 -27.41
C VAL A 391 -3.60 -5.68 -26.26
N GLU A 392 -3.72 -6.15 -25.02
CA GLU A 392 -3.82 -5.30 -23.83
C GLU A 392 -2.50 -4.56 -23.56
N TYR A 393 -1.36 -5.19 -23.79
CA TYR A 393 -0.05 -4.58 -23.57
C TYR A 393 0.54 -3.98 -24.85
N TRP A 394 0.43 -4.66 -25.98
CA TRP A 394 1.03 -4.22 -27.24
C TRP A 394 0.41 -2.93 -27.79
N ALA A 395 -0.90 -2.74 -27.62
CA ALA A 395 -1.57 -1.54 -28.10
C ALA A 395 -1.09 -0.25 -27.40
N GLN A 396 -0.46 -0.37 -26.23
CA GLN A 396 0.11 0.76 -25.50
C GLN A 396 1.43 1.24 -26.11
N SER A 397 2.24 0.33 -26.66
CA SER A 397 3.52 0.65 -27.29
C SER A 397 3.38 0.91 -28.79
N ASP A 398 2.68 0.04 -29.53
CA ASP A 398 2.49 0.13 -30.97
C ASP A 398 1.07 -0.29 -31.40
N LEU A 399 0.17 0.69 -31.39
CA LEU A 399 -1.22 0.51 -31.80
C LEU A 399 -1.35 0.08 -33.27
N ASP A 400 -0.57 0.66 -34.19
CA ASP A 400 -0.73 0.41 -35.62
C ASP A 400 -0.30 -1.04 -35.96
N GLN A 401 0.81 -1.50 -35.39
CA GLN A 401 1.27 -2.87 -35.55
C GLN A 401 0.31 -3.88 -34.87
N THR A 402 -0.21 -3.54 -33.68
CA THR A 402 -1.22 -4.36 -32.99
C THR A 402 -2.47 -4.54 -33.85
N LEU A 403 -3.00 -3.45 -34.42
CA LEU A 403 -4.19 -3.50 -35.28
C LEU A 403 -3.93 -4.29 -36.56
N SER A 404 -2.79 -4.06 -37.21
CA SER A 404 -2.39 -4.83 -38.41
C SER A 404 -2.32 -6.33 -38.13
N TRP A 405 -1.81 -6.70 -36.95
CA TRP A 405 -1.73 -8.09 -36.53
C TRP A 405 -3.10 -8.71 -36.22
N ILE A 406 -3.98 -7.97 -35.53
CA ILE A 406 -5.36 -8.40 -35.29
C ILE A 406 -6.08 -8.67 -36.62
N ASP A 407 -5.91 -7.79 -37.61
CA ASP A 407 -6.52 -7.89 -38.94
C ASP A 407 -5.97 -9.07 -39.77
N SER A 408 -4.71 -9.46 -39.56
CA SER A 408 -4.11 -10.59 -40.29
C SER A 408 -4.45 -11.95 -39.67
N GLU A 409 -4.51 -12.04 -38.34
CA GLU A 409 -4.66 -13.31 -37.62
C GLU A 409 -6.09 -13.67 -37.24
N PHE A 410 -6.98 -12.68 -37.08
CA PHE A 410 -8.33 -12.90 -36.56
C PHE A 410 -9.40 -12.36 -37.51
N SER A 411 -10.57 -12.99 -37.48
CA SER A 411 -11.73 -12.57 -38.27
C SER A 411 -13.03 -12.70 -37.46
N GLY A 412 -14.12 -12.13 -37.98
CA GLY A 412 -15.45 -12.26 -37.38
C GLY A 412 -15.52 -11.75 -35.93
N SER A 413 -16.13 -12.55 -35.05
CA SER A 413 -16.34 -12.22 -33.64
C SER A 413 -15.04 -12.05 -32.84
N ASP A 414 -14.02 -12.84 -33.16
CA ASP A 414 -12.76 -12.85 -32.42
C ASP A 414 -11.98 -11.56 -32.68
N ARG A 415 -11.91 -11.15 -33.96
CA ARG A 415 -11.37 -9.84 -34.36
C ARG A 415 -12.09 -8.71 -33.63
N HIS A 416 -13.42 -8.71 -33.68
CA HIS A 416 -14.23 -7.67 -33.02
C HIS A 416 -13.96 -7.63 -31.50
N SER A 417 -13.85 -8.80 -30.87
CA SER A 417 -13.53 -8.88 -29.45
C SER A 417 -12.15 -8.32 -29.10
N LEU A 418 -11.13 -8.54 -29.93
CA LEU A 418 -9.78 -8.02 -29.70
C LEU A 418 -9.72 -6.51 -29.91
N ILE A 419 -10.34 -6.00 -30.98
CA ILE A 419 -10.42 -4.56 -31.23
C ILE A 419 -11.13 -3.85 -30.08
N ARG A 420 -12.20 -4.44 -29.52
CA ARG A 420 -12.89 -3.90 -28.35
C ARG A 420 -11.96 -3.82 -27.12
N VAL A 421 -11.08 -4.80 -26.90
CA VAL A 421 -10.07 -4.74 -25.82
C VAL A 421 -9.09 -3.59 -26.06
N VAL A 422 -8.55 -3.47 -27.28
CA VAL A 422 -7.67 -2.36 -27.67
C VAL A 422 -8.33 -1.01 -27.40
N LEU A 423 -9.57 -0.84 -27.84
CA LEU A 423 -10.34 0.39 -27.67
C LEU A 423 -10.50 0.81 -26.21
N LEU A 424 -10.86 -0.15 -25.34
CA LEU A 424 -11.07 0.13 -23.92
C LEU A 424 -9.75 0.39 -23.19
N ASN A 425 -8.65 -0.22 -23.63
CA ASN A 425 -7.33 0.01 -23.06
C ASN A 425 -6.81 1.41 -23.39
N ILE A 426 -6.87 1.82 -24.67
CA ILE A 426 -6.39 3.14 -25.09
C ILE A 426 -7.38 4.27 -24.76
N ALA A 427 -8.58 3.96 -24.26
CA ALA A 427 -9.58 4.95 -23.90
C ALA A 427 -9.05 5.96 -22.88
N THR A 428 -8.37 5.50 -21.82
CA THR A 428 -7.90 6.37 -20.73
C THR A 428 -6.64 7.17 -21.10
N THR A 429 -5.76 6.60 -21.94
CA THR A 429 -4.48 7.21 -22.31
C THR A 429 -4.57 8.05 -23.59
N SER A 430 -5.46 7.70 -24.52
CA SER A 430 -5.61 8.32 -25.84
C SER A 430 -7.07 8.30 -26.31
N PRO A 431 -7.99 8.96 -25.58
CA PRO A 431 -9.43 8.85 -25.82
C PRO A 431 -9.88 9.30 -27.22
N GLU A 432 -9.24 10.32 -27.80
CA GLU A 432 -9.54 10.77 -29.18
C GLU A 432 -9.19 9.69 -30.21
N ARG A 433 -8.06 8.98 -30.02
CA ARG A 433 -7.67 7.86 -30.87
C ARG A 433 -8.63 6.69 -30.70
N ALA A 434 -9.06 6.42 -29.46
CA ALA A 434 -10.06 5.40 -29.16
C ALA A 434 -11.39 5.67 -29.89
N ILE A 435 -11.91 6.89 -29.82
CA ILE A 435 -13.14 7.28 -30.54
C ILE A 435 -12.95 7.18 -32.06
N LYS A 436 -11.80 7.63 -32.58
CA LYS A 436 -11.50 7.54 -34.01
C LYS A 436 -11.42 6.09 -34.50
N LEU A 437 -10.86 5.17 -33.71
CA LEU A 437 -10.81 3.75 -34.04
C LEU A 437 -12.21 3.10 -33.90
N ALA A 438 -12.95 3.41 -32.84
CA ALA A 438 -14.31 2.92 -32.65
C ALA A 438 -15.23 3.30 -33.81
N ARG A 439 -14.96 4.44 -34.44
CA ARG A 439 -15.66 4.96 -35.61
C ARG A 439 -15.45 4.13 -36.87
N THR A 440 -14.24 3.60 -37.06
CA THR A 440 -13.88 2.83 -38.27
C THR A 440 -14.37 1.40 -38.22
N GLU A 441 -14.66 0.90 -37.02
CA GLU A 441 -15.18 -0.44 -36.82
C GLU A 441 -16.67 -0.54 -37.16
N PRO A 442 -17.10 -1.65 -37.81
CA PRO A 442 -18.52 -1.90 -38.01
C PRO A 442 -19.22 -2.05 -36.66
N THR A 443 -19.95 -1.03 -36.25
CA THR A 443 -21.03 -1.17 -35.28
C THR A 443 -22.05 -2.08 -35.96
N GLY A 444 -22.20 -3.33 -35.51
CA GLY A 444 -23.25 -4.20 -36.03
C GLY A 444 -24.65 -3.61 -35.79
N PHE A 445 -25.70 -4.43 -35.80
CA PHE A 445 -27.07 -3.96 -35.49
C PHE A 445 -27.28 -3.48 -34.04
N PHE A 446 -26.23 -3.34 -33.24
CA PHE A 446 -26.28 -2.94 -31.83
C PHE A 446 -25.85 -1.47 -31.69
N GLU A 447 -26.83 -0.58 -31.59
CA GLU A 447 -26.67 0.78 -31.06
C GLU A 447 -26.95 0.74 -29.54
N PRO A 448 -26.19 1.47 -28.70
CA PRO A 448 -25.13 2.40 -29.09
C PRO A 448 -23.83 1.69 -29.49
N GLY A 449 -23.07 2.31 -30.42
CA GLY A 449 -21.84 1.73 -30.98
C GLY A 449 -20.62 1.78 -30.05
N LEU A 450 -19.46 1.32 -30.53
CA LEU A 450 -18.20 1.26 -29.75
C LEU A 450 -17.73 2.63 -29.22
N GLU A 451 -18.11 3.74 -29.87
CA GLU A 451 -17.79 5.09 -29.37
C GLU A 451 -18.43 5.33 -27.98
N PHE A 452 -19.63 4.80 -27.73
CA PHE A 452 -20.29 4.88 -26.43
C PHE A 452 -19.52 4.10 -25.36
N GLU A 453 -18.99 2.91 -25.69
CA GLU A 453 -18.26 2.11 -24.70
C GLU A 453 -16.99 2.79 -24.23
N VAL A 454 -16.30 3.52 -25.13
CA VAL A 454 -15.17 4.37 -24.77
C VAL A 454 -15.61 5.44 -23.76
N ILE A 455 -16.73 6.13 -24.02
CA ILE A 455 -17.25 7.16 -23.11
C ILE A 455 -17.71 6.56 -21.77
N ASP A 456 -18.36 5.40 -21.77
CA ASP A 456 -18.79 4.73 -20.53
C ASP A 456 -17.58 4.34 -19.65
N GLN A 457 -16.53 3.81 -20.26
CA GLN A 457 -15.29 3.47 -19.56
C GLN A 457 -14.62 4.72 -18.96
N LEU A 458 -14.59 5.82 -19.72
CA LEU A 458 -14.09 7.09 -19.22
C LEU A 458 -14.97 7.63 -18.09
N ALA A 459 -16.30 7.61 -18.20
CA ALA A 459 -17.20 8.15 -17.18
C ALA A 459 -17.02 7.46 -15.82
N ARG A 460 -16.69 6.16 -15.83
CA ARG A 460 -16.38 5.37 -14.63
C ARG A 460 -15.03 5.73 -14.02
N THR A 461 -14.02 6.03 -14.82
CA THR A 461 -12.63 6.23 -14.37
C THR A 461 -12.25 7.71 -14.22
N ASP A 462 -12.53 8.53 -15.22
CA ASP A 462 -12.32 9.98 -15.27
C ASP A 462 -13.49 10.68 -15.99
N VAL A 463 -14.45 11.18 -15.20
CA VAL A 463 -15.64 11.88 -15.71
C VAL A 463 -15.32 13.19 -16.42
N LYS A 464 -14.21 13.86 -16.08
CA LYS A 464 -13.79 15.11 -16.74
C LYS A 464 -13.30 14.80 -18.14
N GLN A 465 -12.47 13.78 -18.29
CA GLN A 465 -12.01 13.30 -19.59
C GLN A 465 -13.19 12.78 -20.43
N ALA A 466 -14.13 12.04 -19.83
CA ALA A 466 -15.35 11.57 -20.51
C ALA A 466 -16.17 12.75 -21.08
N LYS A 467 -16.40 13.79 -20.27
CA LYS A 467 -17.12 15.00 -20.69
C LYS A 467 -16.41 15.73 -21.83
N ALA A 468 -15.08 15.88 -21.74
CA ALA A 468 -14.29 16.50 -22.80
C ALA A 468 -14.39 15.77 -24.15
N MET A 469 -14.70 14.47 -24.13
CA MET A 469 -14.78 13.64 -25.32
C MET A 469 -16.16 13.64 -26.01
N LEU A 470 -17.21 14.11 -25.34
CA LEU A 470 -18.57 14.15 -25.88
C LEU A 470 -18.73 14.88 -27.22
N PRO A 471 -18.01 15.99 -27.51
CA PRO A 471 -18.07 16.67 -28.81
C PRO A 471 -17.57 15.80 -29.98
N PHE A 472 -16.76 14.78 -29.70
CA PHE A 472 -16.17 13.93 -30.72
C PHE A 472 -17.04 12.72 -31.07
N VAL A 473 -18.11 12.44 -30.32
CA VAL A 473 -19.00 11.29 -30.52
C VAL A 473 -19.99 11.56 -31.67
N ARG A 474 -20.25 10.54 -32.50
CA ARG A 474 -21.25 10.60 -33.59
C ARG A 474 -22.65 10.93 -33.05
N ASP A 475 -23.37 11.77 -33.80
CA ASP A 475 -24.75 12.17 -33.48
C ASP A 475 -25.73 10.98 -33.45
N GLY A 476 -26.94 11.23 -32.93
CA GLY A 476 -28.01 10.25 -32.84
C GLY A 476 -28.05 9.51 -31.50
N VAL A 477 -28.29 8.20 -31.53
CA VAL A 477 -28.46 7.38 -30.32
C VAL A 477 -27.15 7.27 -29.53
N THR A 478 -26.02 7.04 -30.21
CA THR A 478 -24.71 6.97 -29.56
C THR A 478 -24.37 8.26 -28.78
N LYS A 479 -24.66 9.45 -29.32
CA LYS A 479 -24.49 10.72 -28.60
C LYS A 479 -25.39 10.80 -27.36
N LEU A 480 -26.68 10.51 -27.50
CA LEU A 480 -27.61 10.55 -26.36
C LEU A 480 -27.18 9.60 -25.24
N SER A 481 -26.80 8.36 -25.58
CA SER A 481 -26.33 7.38 -24.60
C SER A 481 -25.02 7.82 -23.93
N SER A 482 -24.08 8.39 -24.70
CA SER A 482 -22.79 8.88 -24.19
C SER A 482 -22.96 10.04 -23.22
N PHE A 483 -23.81 11.01 -23.55
CA PHE A 483 -24.20 12.08 -22.62
C PHE A 483 -24.85 11.49 -21.37
N GLY A 484 -25.75 10.51 -21.53
CA GLY A 484 -26.41 9.80 -20.45
C GLY A 484 -25.44 9.22 -19.42
N VAL A 485 -24.47 8.41 -19.83
CA VAL A 485 -23.52 7.78 -18.89
C VAL A 485 -22.61 8.78 -18.19
N VAL A 486 -22.20 9.86 -18.85
CA VAL A 486 -21.47 10.96 -18.19
C VAL A 486 -22.36 11.65 -17.16
N GLY A 487 -23.61 11.93 -17.52
CA GLY A 487 -24.60 12.50 -16.63
C GLY A 487 -24.88 11.66 -15.39
N PHE A 488 -25.10 10.35 -15.55
CA PHE A 488 -25.29 9.42 -14.42
C PHE A 488 -24.06 9.37 -13.53
N ALA A 489 -22.87 9.36 -14.12
CA ALA A 489 -21.62 9.35 -13.38
C ALA A 489 -21.41 10.65 -12.57
N LEU A 490 -21.93 11.79 -13.02
CA LEU A 490 -21.95 13.05 -12.25
C LEU A 490 -22.99 13.00 -11.12
N VAL A 491 -24.19 12.47 -11.38
CA VAL A 491 -25.23 12.32 -10.35
C VAL A 491 -24.74 11.47 -9.18
N ARG A 492 -24.11 10.33 -9.47
CA ARG A 492 -23.56 9.42 -8.44
C ARG A 492 -22.41 10.03 -7.63
N ARG A 493 -21.74 11.06 -8.18
CA ARG A 493 -20.71 11.86 -7.50
C ARG A 493 -21.29 13.08 -6.77
N GLN A 494 -22.62 13.22 -6.72
CA GLN A 494 -23.34 14.37 -6.13
C GLN A 494 -23.08 15.71 -6.86
N GLU A 495 -22.70 15.65 -8.14
CA GLU A 495 -22.43 16.81 -9.00
C GLU A 495 -23.68 17.18 -9.84
N ILE A 496 -24.83 17.30 -9.17
CA ILE A 496 -26.16 17.41 -9.81
C ILE A 496 -26.26 18.60 -10.77
N SER A 497 -25.82 19.79 -10.33
CA SER A 497 -25.89 21.01 -11.14
C SER A 497 -25.12 20.86 -12.44
N GLU A 498 -23.97 20.18 -12.41
CA GLU A 498 -23.16 19.92 -13.58
C GLU A 498 -23.82 18.88 -14.51
N ALA A 499 -24.45 17.84 -13.95
CA ALA A 499 -25.20 16.85 -14.71
C ALA A 499 -26.34 17.48 -15.53
N PHE A 500 -27.11 18.40 -14.94
CA PHE A 500 -28.17 19.10 -15.68
C PHE A 500 -27.63 20.15 -16.65
N ALA A 501 -26.53 20.83 -16.32
CA ALA A 501 -25.88 21.77 -17.23
C ALA A 501 -25.40 21.07 -18.51
N LEU A 502 -24.91 19.83 -18.41
CA LEU A 502 -24.49 19.02 -19.55
C LEU A 502 -25.63 18.78 -20.56
N GLY A 503 -26.86 18.60 -20.08
CA GLY A 503 -28.03 18.40 -20.93
C GLY A 503 -28.37 19.62 -21.82
N VAL A 504 -27.91 20.82 -21.46
CA VAL A 504 -28.16 22.05 -22.24
C VAL A 504 -27.50 21.99 -23.61
N GLU A 505 -26.40 21.25 -23.74
CA GLU A 505 -25.67 21.05 -25.00
C GLU A 505 -26.43 20.15 -26.00
N LEU A 506 -27.46 19.43 -25.53
CA LEU A 506 -28.28 18.56 -26.38
C LEU A 506 -29.45 19.31 -27.02
N PRO A 507 -29.85 18.92 -28.25
CA PRO A 507 -31.11 19.36 -28.86
C PRO A 507 -32.30 19.08 -27.93
N GLU A 508 -33.33 19.93 -27.96
CA GLU A 508 -34.46 19.90 -27.02
C GLU A 508 -35.05 18.49 -26.81
N LYS A 509 -35.32 17.77 -27.91
CA LYS A 509 -35.88 16.40 -27.83
C LYS A 509 -34.94 15.41 -27.13
N MET A 510 -33.63 15.52 -27.34
CA MET A 510 -32.64 14.65 -26.69
C MET A 510 -32.43 15.04 -25.22
N ARG A 511 -32.45 16.35 -24.94
CA ARG A 511 -32.35 16.90 -23.58
C ARG A 511 -33.47 16.42 -22.68
N ASP A 512 -34.71 16.38 -23.19
CA ASP A 512 -35.85 15.85 -22.44
C ASP A 512 -35.65 14.37 -22.05
N SER A 513 -35.17 13.55 -22.99
CA SER A 513 -34.85 12.14 -22.73
C SER A 513 -33.70 11.98 -21.73
N TYR A 514 -32.62 12.75 -21.90
CA TYR A 514 -31.46 12.77 -21.02
C TYR A 514 -31.84 13.18 -19.59
N ASN A 515 -32.48 14.34 -19.41
CA ASN A 515 -32.89 14.84 -18.10
C ASN A 515 -33.82 13.85 -17.38
N GLY A 516 -34.70 13.21 -18.13
CA GLY A 516 -35.58 12.22 -17.54
C GLY A 516 -34.89 10.91 -17.16
N GLY A 517 -33.85 10.52 -17.90
CA GLY A 517 -32.94 9.44 -17.48
C GLY A 517 -32.20 9.80 -16.20
N LEU A 518 -31.66 11.04 -16.09
CA LEU A 518 -30.96 11.51 -14.89
C LEU A 518 -31.83 11.42 -13.65
N VAL A 519 -33.06 11.92 -13.75
CA VAL A 519 -34.04 11.87 -12.66
C VAL A 519 -34.35 10.43 -12.25
N GLY A 520 -34.43 9.51 -13.20
CA GLY A 520 -34.61 8.08 -12.92
C GLY A 520 -33.43 7.46 -12.17
N ASP A 521 -32.19 7.65 -12.67
CA ASP A 521 -30.97 7.14 -12.01
C ASP A 521 -30.81 7.75 -10.61
N TRP A 522 -31.06 9.06 -10.47
CA TRP A 522 -31.04 9.74 -9.18
C TRP A 522 -32.06 9.16 -8.20
N SER A 523 -33.31 8.93 -8.63
CA SER A 523 -34.35 8.35 -7.76
C SER A 523 -34.01 6.94 -7.26
N ILE A 524 -33.23 6.16 -8.00
CA ILE A 524 -32.81 4.81 -7.61
C ILE A 524 -31.71 4.87 -6.55
N HIS A 525 -30.78 5.82 -6.69
CA HIS A 525 -29.60 5.91 -5.84
C HIS A 525 -29.77 6.83 -4.62
N ASP A 526 -30.59 7.87 -4.73
CA ASP A 526 -30.82 8.88 -3.70
C ASP A 526 -32.19 9.57 -3.86
N ALA A 527 -33.25 8.82 -3.52
CA ALA A 527 -34.63 9.28 -3.61
C ALA A 527 -34.92 10.49 -2.70
N TRP A 528 -34.28 10.57 -1.53
CA TRP A 528 -34.46 11.68 -0.61
C TRP A 528 -33.77 12.95 -1.15
N GLY A 529 -32.55 12.86 -1.66
CA GLY A 529 -31.88 13.98 -2.33
C GLY A 529 -32.65 14.50 -3.54
N LEU A 530 -33.24 13.59 -4.34
CA LEU A 530 -34.13 13.98 -5.44
C LEU A 530 -35.38 14.72 -4.94
N TYR A 531 -36.00 14.25 -3.85
CA TYR A 531 -37.14 14.94 -3.22
C TYR A 531 -36.75 16.34 -2.75
N GLN A 532 -35.62 16.50 -2.05
CA GLN A 532 -35.15 17.80 -1.58
C GLN A 532 -34.87 18.78 -2.72
N ALA A 533 -34.48 18.27 -3.89
CA ALA A 533 -34.16 19.07 -5.05
C ALA A 533 -35.33 19.27 -6.03
N ILE A 534 -36.50 18.63 -5.80
CA ILE A 534 -37.57 18.56 -6.82
C ILE A 534 -38.04 19.94 -7.30
N ASP A 535 -38.14 20.90 -6.40
CA ASP A 535 -38.50 22.30 -6.70
C ASP A 535 -37.51 22.99 -7.65
N THR A 536 -36.25 22.59 -7.58
CA THR A 536 -35.12 23.21 -8.26
C THR A 536 -34.81 22.57 -9.62
N LEU A 537 -35.52 21.50 -9.99
CA LEU A 537 -35.33 20.84 -11.28
C LEU A 537 -35.65 21.78 -12.45
N PRO A 538 -34.88 21.70 -13.55
CA PRO A 538 -34.82 22.76 -14.55
C PRO A 538 -36.07 22.86 -15.45
N THR A 539 -36.94 21.84 -15.47
CA THR A 539 -38.14 21.82 -16.31
C THR A 539 -39.32 21.19 -15.58
N GLU A 540 -40.53 21.67 -15.88
CA GLU A 540 -41.78 21.06 -15.36
C GLU A 540 -41.92 19.58 -15.76
N LYS A 541 -41.39 19.18 -16.94
CA LYS A 541 -41.32 17.78 -17.34
C LYS A 541 -40.40 16.96 -16.44
N SER A 542 -39.25 17.50 -16.04
CA SER A 542 -38.32 16.86 -15.10
C SER A 542 -38.93 16.74 -13.71
N LYS A 543 -39.62 17.79 -13.23
CA LYS A 543 -40.37 17.79 -11.96
C LYS A 543 -41.46 16.73 -11.93
N SER A 544 -42.31 16.71 -12.97
CA SER A 544 -43.36 15.70 -13.12
C SER A 544 -42.78 14.28 -13.16
N ARG A 545 -41.68 14.08 -13.90
CA ARG A 545 -41.02 12.77 -13.96
C ARG A 545 -40.38 12.36 -12.63
N ALA A 546 -39.81 13.31 -11.87
CA ALA A 546 -39.30 13.05 -10.53
C ALA A 546 -40.43 12.63 -9.60
N ALA A 547 -41.55 13.33 -9.64
CA ALA A 547 -42.74 12.95 -8.88
C ALA A 547 -43.26 11.55 -9.24
N VAL A 548 -43.28 11.19 -10.53
CA VAL A 548 -43.65 9.82 -10.96
C VAL A 548 -42.69 8.78 -10.39
N TRP A 549 -41.37 9.00 -10.44
CA TRP A 549 -40.38 8.05 -9.92
C TRP A 549 -40.45 7.92 -8.39
N LEU A 550 -40.51 9.04 -7.66
CA LEU A 550 -40.61 9.04 -6.20
C LEU A 550 -41.89 8.34 -5.71
N LEU A 551 -43.04 8.59 -6.35
CA LEU A 551 -44.31 7.96 -6.00
C LEU A 551 -44.44 6.53 -6.50
N GLY A 552 -43.74 6.15 -7.57
CA GLY A 552 -43.82 4.82 -8.17
C GLY A 552 -42.86 3.81 -7.55
N SER A 553 -41.60 4.18 -7.35
CA SER A 553 -40.55 3.27 -6.87
C SER A 553 -40.49 3.14 -5.35
N HIS A 554 -41.04 4.11 -4.61
CA HIS A 554 -40.88 4.21 -3.14
C HIS A 554 -42.20 4.33 -2.38
N ARG A 555 -43.34 4.06 -3.03
CA ARG A 555 -44.69 4.22 -2.46
C ARG A 555 -44.90 3.47 -1.14
N ASP A 556 -44.35 2.27 -1.05
CA ASP A 556 -44.54 1.34 0.08
C ASP A 556 -43.35 1.32 1.04
N SER A 557 -42.38 2.22 0.86
CA SER A 557 -41.09 2.19 1.57
C SER A 557 -41.07 2.96 2.91
N GLU A 558 -42.20 3.54 3.33
CA GLU A 558 -42.31 4.50 4.46
C GLU A 558 -41.33 5.70 4.38
N LEU A 559 -40.70 5.92 3.22
CA LEU A 559 -39.65 6.93 3.04
C LEU A 559 -40.18 8.38 3.09
N PHE A 560 -41.45 8.60 2.75
CA PHE A 560 -42.08 9.91 2.71
C PHE A 560 -43.36 9.92 3.57
N SER A 561 -43.54 10.98 4.35
CA SER A 561 -44.78 11.25 5.08
C SER A 561 -45.94 11.64 4.16
N ASP A 562 -47.17 11.59 4.66
CA ASP A 562 -48.37 11.98 3.89
C ASP A 562 -48.29 13.41 3.36
N GLU A 563 -47.73 14.35 4.13
CA GLU A 563 -47.53 15.74 3.71
C GLU A 563 -46.51 15.85 2.56
N GLU A 564 -45.43 15.08 2.62
CA GLU A 564 -44.40 15.03 1.58
C GLU A 564 -44.94 14.35 0.31
N ILE A 565 -45.79 13.33 0.45
CA ILE A 565 -46.50 12.70 -0.69
C ILE A 565 -47.43 13.71 -1.37
N ILE A 566 -48.16 14.54 -0.59
CA ILE A 566 -48.99 15.61 -1.15
C ILE A 566 -48.13 16.63 -1.89
N HIS A 567 -46.98 17.01 -1.32
CA HIS A 567 -46.02 17.90 -1.97
C HIS A 567 -45.51 17.32 -3.29
N ILE A 568 -45.06 16.06 -3.30
CA ILE A 568 -44.57 15.38 -4.50
C ILE A 568 -45.66 15.34 -5.59
N ARG A 569 -46.92 15.04 -5.23
CA ARG A 569 -48.04 15.00 -6.18
C ARG A 569 -48.32 16.35 -6.83
N SER A 570 -47.98 17.47 -6.19
CA SER A 570 -48.20 18.80 -6.75
C SER A 570 -47.40 19.08 -8.03
N PHE A 571 -46.32 18.33 -8.26
CA PHE A 571 -45.48 18.45 -9.46
C PHE A 571 -45.94 17.58 -10.64
N LEU A 572 -46.94 16.72 -10.46
CA LEU A 572 -47.44 15.85 -11.52
C LEU A 572 -48.16 16.66 -12.60
N SER A 573 -47.84 16.36 -13.86
CA SER A 573 -48.64 16.82 -15.00
C SER A 573 -50.04 16.20 -14.98
N GLU A 574 -51.00 16.80 -15.69
CA GLU A 574 -52.36 16.27 -15.76
C GLU A 574 -52.40 14.85 -16.37
N ALA A 575 -51.51 14.57 -17.32
CA ALA A 575 -51.37 13.25 -17.94
C ALA A 575 -50.75 12.22 -16.97
N ASP A 576 -49.70 12.61 -16.25
CA ASP A 576 -49.00 11.74 -15.30
C ASP A 576 -49.83 11.48 -14.03
N THR A 577 -50.64 12.44 -13.61
CA THR A 577 -51.61 12.28 -12.52
C THR A 577 -52.56 11.12 -12.80
N ARG A 578 -53.03 10.99 -14.05
CA ARG A 578 -53.89 9.88 -14.46
C ARG A 578 -53.11 8.56 -14.46
N ALA A 579 -51.88 8.54 -14.96
CA ALA A 579 -51.04 7.34 -15.01
C ALA A 579 -50.70 6.78 -13.62
N VAL A 580 -50.32 7.65 -12.67
CA VAL A 580 -50.01 7.26 -11.27
C VAL A 580 -51.26 6.78 -10.53
N ASN A 581 -52.43 7.36 -10.82
CA ASN A 581 -53.69 6.94 -10.20
C ASN A 581 -54.23 5.61 -10.75
N PHE A 582 -53.95 5.26 -12.02
CA PHE A 582 -54.35 4.00 -12.65
C PHE A 582 -53.50 2.77 -12.25
N GLN A 583 -52.32 2.98 -11.63
CA GLN A 583 -51.51 1.91 -11.03
C GLN A 583 -51.85 1.66 -9.55
N SER A 584 -52.94 2.22 -9.03
CA SER A 584 -53.52 1.82 -7.74
C SER A 584 -54.44 0.60 -7.95
N PRO A 585 -54.47 -0.38 -7.02
CA PRO A 585 -55.48 -1.43 -7.04
C PRO A 585 -56.91 -0.89 -7.07
#